data_AF-A0A524FPU0-F1
#
_entry.id   AF-A0A524FPU0-F1
#
_cell.length_a   1.000
_cell.length_b   1.000
_cell.length_c   1.000
_cell.angle_alpha   90.00
_cell.angle_beta   90.00
_cell.angle_gamma   90.00
#
_symmetry.space_group_name_H-M   'P 1'
#
loop_
_entity.id
_entity.type
_entity.pdbx_description
1 polymer ?
#
loop_
_entity_poly.entity_id
_entity_poly.type
_entity_poly.pdbx_seq_one_letter_code
_entity_poly.pdbx_strand_id
1 'polypeptide(L)'
;MALYKSMLVAKTDLRMALKVSYVKYGLIGIAALGPIMMIAIVGFMVLADPLYAVFFLPSLSALMSPMLGMMAIMPAALISANALVGEREQNTLEPLLNTPLTDRELLMGKLLSSFIPSFGLLLGSILVTEIATIIILLSVGAPIVLVPGLPGLFLLLTAGPTMIIAIVSVMILISGKVKRVYEAYQTSGASILIFMIPMMLPIFTLEGSGAVDMNSVWVTNIITFLIALILAAVTWALAIRRFNRDTMISM
;
A
#
# COMPACT_ATOMS: atom_id res chain seq x y z
N MET A 1 22.89 -16.31 -1.10
CA MET A 1 22.30 -17.22 -2.09
C MET A 1 20.76 -17.22 -2.06
N ALA A 2 20.10 -17.32 -0.89
CA ALA A 2 18.64 -17.37 -0.79
C ALA A 2 17.90 -16.14 -1.35
N LEU A 3 18.35 -14.91 -1.01
CA LEU A 3 17.77 -13.66 -1.53
C LEU A 3 17.84 -13.54 -3.06
N TYR A 4 18.90 -14.09 -3.69
CA TYR A 4 19.05 -14.05 -5.15
C TYR A 4 17.97 -14.88 -5.85
N LYS A 5 17.68 -16.08 -5.31
CA LYS A 5 16.62 -16.95 -5.83
C LYS A 5 15.24 -16.31 -5.68
N SER A 6 14.92 -15.76 -4.49
CA SER A 6 13.66 -15.05 -4.26
C SER A 6 13.49 -13.82 -5.15
N MET A 7 14.56 -13.05 -5.38
CA MET A 7 14.53 -11.89 -6.26
C MET A 7 14.33 -12.27 -7.73
N LEU A 8 14.88 -13.41 -8.17
CA LEU A 8 14.65 -13.93 -9.52
C LEU A 8 13.16 -14.21 -9.75
N VAL A 9 12.52 -14.91 -8.81
CA VAL A 9 11.07 -15.19 -8.82
C VAL A 9 10.29 -13.88 -8.81
N ALA A 10 10.65 -12.95 -7.94
CA ALA A 10 9.97 -11.67 -7.85
C ALA A 10 10.00 -10.89 -9.18
N LYS A 11 11.15 -10.92 -9.87
CA LYS A 11 11.35 -10.24 -11.14
C LYS A 11 10.57 -10.90 -12.29
N THR A 12 10.49 -12.24 -12.31
CA THR A 12 9.72 -12.97 -13.32
C THR A 12 8.22 -12.70 -13.16
N ASP A 13 7.72 -12.79 -11.94
CA ASP A 13 6.30 -12.56 -11.62
C ASP A 13 5.89 -11.13 -11.93
N LEU A 14 6.70 -10.15 -11.51
CA LEU A 14 6.47 -8.75 -11.80
C LEU A 14 6.42 -8.49 -13.31
N ARG A 15 7.35 -9.08 -14.07
CA ARG A 15 7.38 -8.95 -15.52
C ARG A 15 6.14 -9.55 -16.19
N MET A 16 5.63 -10.67 -15.67
CA MET A 16 4.39 -11.26 -16.16
C MET A 16 3.17 -10.41 -15.81
N ALA A 17 3.08 -9.91 -14.59
CA ALA A 17 1.99 -9.04 -14.13
C ALA A 17 1.93 -7.73 -14.96
N LEU A 18 3.07 -7.12 -15.27
CA LEU A 18 3.14 -5.88 -16.04
C LEU A 18 2.84 -6.04 -17.54
N LYS A 19 2.84 -7.26 -18.08
CA LYS A 19 2.44 -7.51 -19.48
C LYS A 19 0.93 -7.39 -19.68
N VAL A 20 0.13 -7.51 -18.62
CA VAL A 20 -1.32 -7.40 -18.71
C VAL A 20 -1.72 -5.93 -18.63
N SER A 21 -2.12 -5.35 -19.77
CA SER A 21 -2.43 -3.92 -19.90
C SER A 21 -3.50 -3.44 -18.91
N TYR A 22 -4.54 -4.23 -18.64
CA TYR A 22 -5.60 -3.88 -17.68
C TYR A 22 -5.06 -3.74 -16.25
N VAL A 23 -4.13 -4.62 -15.85
CA VAL A 23 -3.48 -4.57 -14.54
C VAL A 23 -2.57 -3.35 -14.46
N LYS A 24 -1.77 -3.09 -15.50
CA LYS A 24 -0.87 -1.92 -15.56
C LYS A 24 -1.64 -0.60 -15.41
N TYR A 25 -2.68 -0.37 -16.21
CA TYR A 25 -3.44 0.89 -16.19
C TYR A 25 -4.39 0.98 -15.00
N GLY A 26 -4.97 -0.13 -14.54
CA GLY A 26 -5.82 -0.17 -13.35
C GLY A 26 -5.05 0.16 -12.07
N LEU A 27 -3.85 -0.42 -11.90
CA LEU A 27 -3.00 -0.14 -10.73
C LEU A 27 -2.51 1.31 -10.71
N ILE A 28 -2.09 1.83 -11.88
CA ILE A 28 -1.68 3.24 -12.00
C ILE A 28 -2.86 4.17 -11.74
N GLY A 29 -4.04 3.86 -12.29
CA GLY A 29 -5.26 4.64 -12.09
C GLY A 29 -5.64 4.73 -10.62
N ILE A 30 -5.72 3.59 -9.92
CA ILE A 30 -6.06 3.53 -8.50
C ILE A 30 -5.02 4.27 -7.64
N ALA A 31 -3.72 4.04 -7.88
CA ALA A 31 -2.66 4.69 -7.13
C ALA A 31 -2.65 6.22 -7.36
N ALA A 32 -2.97 6.67 -8.58
CA ALA A 32 -3.00 8.08 -8.93
C ALA A 32 -4.17 8.86 -8.31
N LEU A 33 -5.27 8.20 -7.93
CA LEU A 33 -6.43 8.87 -7.33
C LEU A 33 -6.05 9.64 -6.06
N GLY A 34 -5.22 9.06 -5.20
CA GLY A 34 -4.77 9.71 -3.97
C GLY A 34 -4.04 11.04 -4.24
N PRO A 35 -2.93 11.02 -5.00
CA PRO A 35 -2.21 12.23 -5.40
C PRO A 35 -3.08 13.25 -6.13
N ILE A 36 -3.89 12.81 -7.10
CA ILE A 36 -4.76 13.71 -7.87
C ILE A 36 -5.74 14.44 -6.95
N MET A 37 -6.42 13.72 -6.04
CA MET A 37 -7.34 14.35 -5.10
C MET A 37 -6.62 15.32 -4.17
N MET A 38 -5.48 14.93 -3.62
CA MET A 38 -4.72 15.80 -2.71
C MET A 38 -4.23 17.07 -3.40
N ILE A 39 -3.68 16.95 -4.61
CA ILE A 39 -3.24 18.09 -5.43
C ILE A 39 -4.41 18.98 -5.80
N ALA A 40 -5.55 18.41 -6.20
CA ALA A 40 -6.74 19.18 -6.56
C ALA A 40 -7.29 19.99 -5.38
N ILE A 41 -7.34 19.38 -4.18
CA ILE A 41 -7.84 20.07 -2.98
C ILE A 41 -6.86 21.16 -2.54
N VAL A 42 -5.55 20.89 -2.54
CA VAL A 42 -4.52 21.88 -2.22
C VAL A 42 -4.56 23.03 -3.23
N GLY A 43 -4.63 22.72 -4.52
CA GLY A 43 -4.76 23.71 -5.59
C GLY A 43 -5.99 24.59 -5.43
N PHE A 44 -7.15 23.98 -5.15
CA PHE A 44 -8.38 24.73 -4.90
C PHE A 44 -8.25 25.67 -3.69
N MET A 45 -7.70 25.20 -2.56
CA MET A 45 -7.52 26.03 -1.37
C MET A 45 -6.54 27.18 -1.59
N VAL A 46 -5.37 26.89 -2.16
CA VAL A 46 -4.32 27.90 -2.38
C VAL A 46 -4.76 28.95 -3.39
N LEU A 47 -5.50 28.56 -4.45
CA LEU A 47 -6.01 29.52 -5.43
C LEU A 47 -7.19 30.36 -4.91
N ALA A 48 -7.96 29.85 -3.95
CA ALA A 48 -9.08 30.58 -3.36
C ALA A 48 -8.61 31.64 -2.36
N ASP A 49 -7.75 31.26 -1.40
CA ASP A 49 -7.13 32.17 -0.45
C ASP A 49 -5.78 31.60 0.02
N PRO A 50 -4.64 32.17 -0.45
CA PRO A 50 -3.31 31.67 -0.13
C PRO A 50 -2.96 31.76 1.36
N LEU A 51 -3.44 32.82 2.03
CA LEU A 51 -3.15 33.06 3.45
C LEU A 51 -3.90 32.03 4.29
N TYR A 52 -5.20 31.85 4.03
CA TYR A 52 -6.00 30.82 4.70
C TYR A 52 -5.45 29.40 4.44
N ALA A 53 -5.05 29.11 3.21
CA ALA A 53 -4.52 27.81 2.83
C ALA A 53 -3.30 27.44 3.67
N VAL A 54 -2.31 28.33 3.83
CA VAL A 54 -1.08 28.05 4.59
C VAL A 54 -1.38 27.64 6.04
N PHE A 55 -2.37 28.25 6.68
CA PHE A 55 -2.78 27.88 8.05
C PHE A 55 -3.49 26.52 8.11
N PHE A 56 -4.25 26.16 7.07
CA PHE A 56 -5.08 24.96 7.07
C PHE A 56 -4.41 23.72 6.46
N LEU A 57 -3.38 23.91 5.62
CA LEU A 57 -2.65 22.84 4.93
C LEU A 57 -2.05 21.78 5.87
N PRO A 58 -1.48 22.12 7.05
CA PRO A 58 -1.00 21.11 7.99
C PRO A 58 -2.12 20.15 8.44
N SER A 59 -3.28 20.69 8.82
CA SER A 59 -4.47 19.91 9.21
C SER A 59 -4.95 19.03 8.06
N LEU A 60 -5.05 19.60 6.85
CA LEU A 60 -5.43 18.86 5.66
C LEU A 60 -4.45 17.72 5.35
N SER A 61 -3.15 18.00 5.47
CA SER A 61 -2.10 17.01 5.24
C SER A 61 -2.21 15.84 6.21
N ALA A 62 -2.52 16.10 7.49
CA ALA A 62 -2.72 15.05 8.49
C ALA A 62 -3.90 14.13 8.16
N LEU A 63 -4.99 14.69 7.64
CA LEU A 63 -6.18 13.94 7.25
C LEU A 63 -6.00 13.16 5.95
N MET A 64 -5.29 13.72 4.98
CA MET A 64 -5.14 13.13 3.64
C MET A 64 -3.99 12.14 3.53
N SER A 65 -2.95 12.25 4.38
CA SER A 65 -1.81 11.32 4.35
C SER A 65 -2.21 9.85 4.53
N PRO A 66 -3.08 9.48 5.49
CA PRO A 66 -3.64 8.14 5.56
C PRO A 66 -4.28 7.63 4.25
N MET A 67 -5.02 8.49 3.55
CA MET A 67 -5.70 8.13 2.30
C MET A 67 -4.69 7.85 1.18
N LEU A 68 -3.62 8.64 1.08
CA LEU A 68 -2.52 8.35 0.16
C LEU A 68 -1.90 6.97 0.43
N GLY A 69 -1.68 6.63 1.69
CA GLY A 69 -1.12 5.33 2.07
C GLY A 69 -2.05 4.17 1.67
N MET A 70 -3.36 4.32 1.83
CA MET A 70 -4.34 3.32 1.40
C MET A 70 -4.33 3.06 -0.10
N MET A 71 -4.19 4.11 -0.91
CA MET A 71 -4.14 4.00 -2.37
C MET A 71 -2.94 3.18 -2.86
N ALA A 72 -1.88 3.06 -2.04
CA ALA A 72 -0.75 2.19 -2.31
C ALA A 72 -0.91 0.74 -1.80
N ILE A 73 -1.72 0.52 -0.75
CA ILE A 73 -2.00 -0.82 -0.20
C ILE A 73 -2.87 -1.64 -1.17
N MET A 74 -3.82 -0.99 -1.83
CA MET A 74 -4.72 -1.66 -2.78
C MET A 74 -3.98 -2.40 -3.92
N PRO A 75 -3.05 -1.76 -4.66
CA PRO A 75 -2.20 -2.44 -5.63
C PRO A 75 -1.51 -3.69 -5.10
N ALA A 76 -1.03 -3.67 -3.85
CA ALA A 76 -0.32 -4.82 -3.27
C ALA A 76 -1.23 -6.05 -3.11
N ALA A 77 -2.48 -5.82 -2.67
CA ALA A 77 -3.47 -6.87 -2.54
C ALA A 77 -3.82 -7.49 -3.90
N LEU A 78 -4.06 -6.65 -4.92
CA LEU A 78 -4.44 -7.10 -6.26
C LEU A 78 -3.31 -7.87 -6.95
N ILE A 79 -2.07 -7.35 -6.89
CA ILE A 79 -0.90 -8.03 -7.48
C ILE A 79 -0.69 -9.38 -6.80
N SER A 80 -0.79 -9.43 -5.47
CA SER A 80 -0.61 -10.68 -4.72
C SER A 80 -1.71 -11.71 -5.01
N ALA A 81 -2.96 -11.27 -5.18
CA ALA A 81 -4.06 -12.15 -5.59
C ALA A 81 -3.75 -12.87 -6.91
N ASN A 82 -3.34 -12.11 -7.94
CA ASN A 82 -2.99 -12.66 -9.24
C ASN A 82 -1.75 -13.55 -9.19
N ALA A 83 -0.74 -13.18 -8.41
CA ALA A 83 0.53 -13.89 -8.38
C ALA A 83 0.42 -15.32 -7.84
N LEU A 84 -0.58 -15.63 -7.01
CA LEU A 84 -0.77 -16.97 -6.45
C LEU A 84 -2.01 -17.66 -7.01
N VAL A 85 -3.16 -16.98 -6.94
CA VAL A 85 -4.43 -17.56 -7.40
C VAL A 85 -4.48 -17.61 -8.92
N GLY A 86 -3.90 -16.62 -9.60
CA GLY A 86 -3.81 -16.62 -11.06
C GLY A 86 -2.90 -17.73 -11.59
N GLU A 87 -1.78 -18.02 -10.92
CA GLU A 87 -0.93 -19.17 -11.29
C GLU A 87 -1.64 -20.51 -11.06
N ARG A 88 -2.49 -20.61 -10.03
CA ARG A 88 -3.34 -21.78 -9.86
C ARG A 88 -4.38 -21.88 -10.99
N GLU A 89 -5.09 -20.79 -11.29
CA GLU A 89 -6.10 -20.74 -12.35
C GLU A 89 -5.51 -21.08 -13.73
N GLN A 90 -4.23 -20.76 -13.95
CA GLN A 90 -3.48 -21.06 -15.17
C GLN A 90 -2.76 -22.43 -15.14
N ASN A 91 -2.93 -23.24 -14.09
CA ASN A 91 -2.26 -24.53 -13.89
C ASN A 91 -0.72 -24.46 -13.93
N THR A 92 -0.14 -23.31 -13.56
CA THR A 92 1.32 -23.11 -13.50
C THR A 92 1.88 -23.24 -12.08
N LEU A 93 1.00 -23.42 -11.09
CA LEU A 93 1.38 -23.60 -9.69
C LEU A 93 2.14 -24.92 -9.42
N GLU A 94 1.74 -26.03 -10.03
CA GLU A 94 2.39 -27.34 -9.83
C GLU A 94 3.85 -27.34 -10.32
N PRO A 95 4.18 -26.89 -11.55
CA PRO A 95 5.57 -26.72 -11.97
C PRO A 95 6.38 -25.82 -11.02
N LEU A 96 5.78 -24.74 -10.50
CA LEU A 96 6.46 -23.81 -9.60
C LEU A 96 6.80 -24.46 -8.26
N LEU A 97 5.90 -25.26 -7.70
CA LEU A 97 6.11 -25.97 -6.43
C LEU A 97 7.14 -27.10 -6.55
N ASN A 98 7.35 -27.62 -7.75
CA ASN A 98 8.38 -28.63 -8.08
C ASN A 98 9.77 -28.02 -8.32
N THR A 99 9.93 -26.70 -8.27
CA THR A 99 11.24 -26.06 -8.39
C THR A 99 12.12 -26.36 -7.16
N PRO A 100 13.46 -26.33 -7.30
CA PRO A 100 14.40 -26.52 -6.19
C PRO A 100 14.51 -25.28 -5.27
N LEU A 101 13.39 -24.60 -5.05
CA LEU A 101 13.22 -23.49 -4.11
C LEU A 101 12.72 -24.03 -2.77
N THR A 102 13.16 -23.45 -1.67
CA THR A 102 12.56 -23.70 -0.35
C THR A 102 11.26 -22.90 -0.18
N ASP A 103 10.37 -23.32 0.73
CA ASP A 103 9.09 -22.63 1.00
C ASP A 103 9.27 -21.16 1.33
N ARG A 104 10.29 -20.87 2.14
CA ARG A 104 10.62 -19.52 2.55
C ARG A 104 11.14 -18.69 1.39
N GLU A 105 11.96 -19.28 0.50
CA GLU A 105 12.46 -18.57 -0.68
C GLU A 105 11.33 -18.24 -1.66
N LEU A 106 10.38 -19.17 -1.84
CA LEU A 106 9.20 -18.97 -2.69
C LEU A 106 8.27 -17.90 -2.12
N LEU A 107 7.89 -18.02 -0.84
CA LEU A 107 7.05 -17.04 -0.15
C LEU A 107 7.66 -15.64 -0.16
N MET A 108 8.97 -15.53 0.09
CA MET A 108 9.66 -14.25 0.05
C MET A 108 9.69 -13.68 -1.38
N GLY A 109 9.84 -14.52 -2.40
CA GLY A 109 9.75 -14.10 -3.80
C GLY A 109 8.37 -13.54 -4.15
N LYS A 110 7.30 -14.21 -3.71
CA LYS A 110 5.90 -13.76 -3.88
C LYS A 110 5.59 -12.49 -3.10
N LEU A 111 6.17 -12.34 -1.91
CA LEU A 111 6.05 -11.11 -1.15
C LEU A 111 6.71 -9.96 -1.90
N LEU A 112 7.96 -10.14 -2.33
CA LEU A 112 8.73 -9.10 -3.02
C LEU A 112 8.13 -8.73 -4.38
N SER A 113 7.54 -9.68 -5.11
CA SER A 113 6.90 -9.42 -6.41
C SER A 113 5.74 -8.43 -6.30
N SER A 114 5.04 -8.43 -5.17
CA SER A 114 3.92 -7.52 -4.87
C SER A 114 4.36 -6.29 -4.10
N PHE A 115 5.32 -6.42 -3.19
CA PHE A 115 5.82 -5.33 -2.36
C PHE A 115 6.54 -4.26 -3.18
N ILE A 116 7.49 -4.66 -4.04
CA ILE A 116 8.33 -3.73 -4.82
C ILE A 116 7.49 -2.77 -5.68
N PRO A 117 6.57 -3.23 -6.55
CA PRO A 117 5.77 -2.32 -7.36
C PRO A 117 4.87 -1.42 -6.50
N SER A 118 4.24 -1.94 -5.45
CA SER A 118 3.34 -1.16 -4.60
C SER A 118 4.07 -0.12 -3.76
N PHE A 119 5.26 -0.47 -3.25
CA PHE A 119 6.12 0.48 -2.58
C PHE A 119 6.65 1.55 -3.54
N GLY A 120 6.98 1.16 -4.79
CA GLY A 120 7.31 2.10 -5.85
C GLY A 120 6.16 3.07 -6.17
N LEU A 121 4.92 2.57 -6.23
CA LEU A 121 3.72 3.40 -6.40
C LEU A 121 3.49 4.34 -5.21
N LEU A 122 3.73 3.89 -3.99
CA LEU A 122 3.67 4.72 -2.78
C LEU A 122 4.68 5.88 -2.86
N LEU A 123 5.95 5.57 -3.13
CA LEU A 123 7.00 6.58 -3.26
C LEU A 123 6.72 7.54 -4.41
N GLY A 124 6.30 7.02 -5.56
CA GLY A 124 5.90 7.85 -6.71
C GLY A 124 4.74 8.78 -6.36
N SER A 125 3.75 8.29 -5.60
CA SER A 125 2.62 9.09 -5.12
C SER A 125 3.08 10.23 -4.22
N ILE A 126 3.95 9.95 -3.25
CA ILE A 126 4.53 10.97 -2.35
C ILE A 126 5.28 12.02 -3.17
N LEU A 127 6.17 11.60 -4.08
CA LEU A 127 6.97 12.51 -4.88
C LEU A 127 6.11 13.40 -5.77
N VAL A 128 5.11 12.83 -6.46
CA VAL A 128 4.21 13.59 -7.33
C VAL A 128 3.40 14.60 -6.52
N THR A 129 2.88 14.21 -5.35
CA THR A 129 2.12 15.12 -4.48
C THR A 129 2.99 16.25 -3.95
N GLU A 130 4.19 15.96 -3.44
CA GLU A 130 5.11 16.99 -2.93
C GLU A 130 5.53 17.97 -4.03
N ILE A 131 5.97 17.47 -5.18
CA ILE A 131 6.42 18.33 -6.28
C ILE A 131 5.27 19.22 -6.77
N ALA A 132 4.07 18.66 -6.95
CA ALA A 132 2.93 19.41 -7.43
C ALA A 132 2.44 20.46 -6.41
N THR A 133 2.38 20.12 -5.12
CA THR A 133 1.95 21.06 -4.08
C THR A 133 2.95 22.20 -3.88
N ILE A 134 4.25 21.92 -3.96
CA ILE A 134 5.30 22.94 -3.95
C ILE A 134 5.16 23.89 -5.15
N ILE A 135 4.95 23.36 -6.36
CA ILE A 135 4.73 24.18 -7.56
C ILE A 135 3.50 25.10 -7.40
N ILE A 136 2.42 24.58 -6.82
CA ILE A 136 1.19 25.35 -6.55
C ILE A 136 1.45 26.47 -5.54
N LEU A 137 2.19 26.21 -4.45
CA LEU A 137 2.49 27.23 -3.45
C LEU A 137 3.41 28.33 -4.01
N LEU A 138 4.41 27.93 -4.80
CA LEU A 138 5.34 28.87 -5.45
C LEU A 138 4.63 29.77 -6.48
N SER A 139 3.62 29.25 -7.20
CA SER A 139 2.91 30.05 -8.21
C SER A 139 2.12 31.23 -7.63
N VAL A 140 1.77 31.16 -6.34
CA VAL A 140 1.02 32.21 -5.63
C VAL A 140 1.90 32.97 -4.62
N GLY A 141 3.22 32.69 -4.58
CA GLY A 141 4.16 33.34 -3.66
C GLY A 141 3.92 32.99 -2.18
N ALA A 142 3.21 31.90 -1.91
CA ALA A 142 2.95 31.42 -0.56
C ALA A 142 4.21 30.74 0.03
N PRO A 143 4.38 30.74 1.36
CA PRO A 143 5.44 29.98 2.00
C PRO A 143 5.34 28.49 1.67
N ILE A 144 6.49 27.86 1.49
CA ILE A 144 6.59 26.43 1.17
C ILE A 144 6.19 25.62 2.40
N VAL A 145 5.16 24.80 2.27
CA VAL A 145 4.68 23.85 3.26
C VAL A 145 4.69 22.46 2.63
N LEU A 146 5.25 21.48 3.34
CA LEU A 146 5.25 20.08 2.88
C LEU A 146 3.86 19.48 3.01
N VAL A 147 3.39 18.84 1.94
CA VAL A 147 2.06 18.26 1.84
C VAL A 147 2.20 17.00 0.99
N PRO A 148 2.32 15.79 1.60
CA PRO A 148 2.23 15.45 3.02
C PRO A 148 3.23 16.13 4.00
N GLY A 149 2.75 16.65 5.13
CA GLY A 149 3.65 17.18 6.16
C GLY A 149 4.56 16.12 6.80
N LEU A 150 5.53 16.54 7.61
CA LEU A 150 6.47 15.64 8.32
C LEU A 150 5.80 14.43 9.02
N PRO A 151 4.70 14.61 9.79
CA PRO A 151 4.01 13.47 10.40
C PRO A 151 3.39 12.54 9.35
N GLY A 152 2.84 13.10 8.27
CA GLY A 152 2.28 12.35 7.15
C GLY A 152 3.35 11.52 6.43
N LEU A 153 4.51 12.11 6.16
CA LEU A 153 5.67 11.41 5.60
C LEU A 153 6.15 10.29 6.52
N PHE A 154 6.20 10.54 7.84
CA PHE A 154 6.52 9.50 8.81
C PHE A 154 5.53 8.32 8.70
N LEU A 155 4.23 8.59 8.68
CA LEU A 155 3.20 7.56 8.51
C LEU A 155 3.39 6.79 7.19
N LEU A 156 3.54 7.50 6.08
CA LEU A 156 3.64 6.91 4.76
C LEU A 156 4.91 6.08 4.58
N LEU A 157 6.04 6.49 5.15
CA LEU A 157 7.31 5.77 5.01
C LEU A 157 7.49 4.64 6.03
N THR A 158 6.70 4.59 7.10
CA THR A 158 6.79 3.55 8.14
C THR A 158 5.59 2.62 8.14
N ALA A 159 4.38 3.15 8.39
CA ALA A 159 3.14 2.38 8.39
C ALA A 159 2.75 1.91 6.97
N GLY A 160 3.02 2.71 5.93
CA GLY A 160 2.76 2.32 4.54
C GLY A 160 3.42 0.99 4.14
N PRO A 161 4.76 0.86 4.20
CA PRO A 161 5.47 -0.37 3.84
C PRO A 161 5.10 -1.56 4.71
N THR A 162 4.92 -1.35 6.02
CA THR A 162 4.52 -2.43 6.93
C THR A 162 3.11 -2.94 6.63
N MET A 163 2.17 -2.07 6.28
CA MET A 163 0.85 -2.46 5.82
C MET A 163 0.88 -3.19 4.47
N ILE A 164 1.74 -2.79 3.54
CA ILE A 164 1.95 -3.53 2.27
C ILE A 164 2.41 -4.96 2.56
N ILE A 165 3.34 -5.15 3.49
CA ILE A 165 3.78 -6.49 3.91
C ILE A 165 2.62 -7.28 4.52
N ALA A 166 1.86 -6.64 5.41
CA ALA A 166 0.75 -7.29 6.11
C ALA A 166 -0.35 -7.75 5.13
N ILE A 167 -0.77 -6.88 4.20
CA ILE A 167 -1.82 -7.23 3.23
C ILE A 167 -1.36 -8.36 2.30
N VAL A 168 -0.11 -8.33 1.83
CA VAL A 168 0.44 -9.39 0.96
C VAL A 168 0.51 -10.72 1.73
N SER A 169 0.89 -10.68 3.01
CA SER A 169 0.90 -11.87 3.88
C SER A 169 -0.50 -12.46 4.06
N VAL A 170 -1.52 -11.62 4.20
CA VAL A 170 -2.92 -12.06 4.25
C VAL A 170 -3.37 -12.64 2.92
N MET A 171 -2.98 -12.04 1.80
CA MET A 171 -3.32 -12.56 0.46
C MET A 171 -2.70 -13.92 0.18
N ILE A 172 -1.49 -14.20 0.69
CA ILE A 172 -0.90 -15.55 0.69
C ILE A 172 -1.76 -16.56 1.47
N LEU A 173 -2.30 -16.15 2.62
CA LEU A 173 -3.18 -17.01 3.40
C LEU A 173 -4.54 -17.25 2.72
N ILE A 174 -5.07 -16.22 2.06
CA ILE A 174 -6.34 -16.30 1.31
C ILE A 174 -6.17 -17.17 0.06
N SER A 175 -5.03 -17.06 -0.64
CA SER A 175 -4.78 -17.87 -1.84
C SER A 175 -4.80 -19.36 -1.54
N GLY A 176 -4.50 -19.78 -0.30
CA GLY A 176 -4.66 -21.16 0.14
C GLY A 176 -6.11 -21.62 0.33
N LYS A 177 -7.13 -20.79 0.07
CA LYS A 177 -8.56 -21.12 0.27
C LYS A 177 -9.45 -20.84 -0.94
N VAL A 178 -8.98 -20.04 -1.89
CA VAL A 178 -9.75 -19.63 -3.07
C VAL A 178 -9.17 -20.26 -4.33
N LYS A 179 -10.05 -20.60 -5.28
CA LYS A 179 -9.65 -21.24 -6.55
C LYS A 179 -9.62 -20.27 -7.73
N ARG A 180 -10.45 -19.23 -7.70
CA ARG A 180 -10.59 -18.27 -8.80
C ARG A 180 -10.09 -16.89 -8.41
N VAL A 181 -9.46 -16.19 -9.35
CA VAL A 181 -8.93 -14.83 -9.13
C VAL A 181 -10.03 -13.84 -8.70
N TYR A 182 -11.25 -13.99 -9.23
CA TYR A 182 -12.38 -13.12 -8.85
C TYR A 182 -12.76 -13.26 -7.37
N GLU A 183 -12.78 -14.48 -6.83
CA GLU A 183 -13.06 -14.73 -5.40
C GLU A 183 -11.96 -14.14 -4.51
N ALA A 184 -10.70 -14.23 -4.98
CA ALA A 184 -9.56 -13.62 -4.31
C ALA A 184 -9.71 -12.10 -4.25
N TYR A 185 -10.16 -11.44 -5.32
CA TYR A 185 -10.41 -10.01 -5.33
C TYR A 185 -11.53 -9.59 -4.38
N GLN A 186 -12.65 -10.32 -4.35
CA GLN A 186 -13.76 -9.99 -3.44
C GLN A 186 -13.35 -10.14 -1.97
N THR A 187 -12.60 -11.20 -1.66
CA THR A 187 -12.05 -11.42 -0.32
C THR A 187 -10.97 -10.38 0.02
N SER A 188 -10.19 -9.94 -0.98
CA SER A 188 -9.20 -8.87 -0.82
C SER A 188 -9.84 -7.54 -0.46
N GLY A 189 -11.04 -7.24 -0.98
CA GLY A 189 -11.77 -6.03 -0.61
C GLY A 189 -12.12 -6.00 0.88
N ALA A 190 -12.54 -7.15 1.43
CA ALA A 190 -12.82 -7.27 2.85
C ALA A 190 -11.55 -7.17 3.71
N SER A 191 -10.43 -7.77 3.27
CA SER A 191 -9.16 -7.63 4.01
C SER A 191 -8.65 -6.19 3.97
N ILE A 192 -8.67 -5.53 2.81
CA ILE A 192 -8.31 -4.11 2.68
C ILE A 192 -9.10 -3.26 3.68
N LEU A 193 -10.42 -3.47 3.80
CA LEU A 193 -11.25 -2.73 4.75
C LEU A 193 -10.80 -2.90 6.21
N ILE A 194 -10.41 -4.11 6.61
CA ILE A 194 -9.87 -4.36 7.96
C ILE A 194 -8.56 -3.60 8.19
N PHE A 195 -7.68 -3.57 7.18
CA PHE A 195 -6.42 -2.82 7.24
C PHE A 195 -6.60 -1.30 7.10
N MET A 196 -7.74 -0.83 6.57
CA MET A 196 -8.06 0.60 6.54
C MET A 196 -8.31 1.18 7.93
N ILE A 197 -8.96 0.43 8.82
CA ILE A 197 -9.31 0.90 10.17
C ILE A 197 -8.10 1.48 10.92
N PRO A 198 -6.98 0.76 11.08
CA PRO A 198 -5.80 1.31 11.77
C PRO A 198 -5.13 2.45 10.99
N MET A 199 -5.16 2.43 9.65
CA MET A 199 -4.63 3.53 8.84
C MET A 199 -5.43 4.82 9.01
N MET A 200 -6.73 4.75 9.29
CA MET A 200 -7.61 5.91 9.47
C MET A 200 -7.57 6.51 10.88
N LEU A 201 -6.85 5.90 11.84
CA LEU A 201 -6.75 6.43 13.20
C LEU A 201 -6.35 7.93 13.30
N PRO A 202 -5.43 8.45 12.46
CA PRO A 202 -5.08 9.86 12.49
C PRO A 202 -6.23 10.82 12.13
N ILE A 203 -7.32 10.34 11.52
CA ILE A 203 -8.50 11.17 11.23
C ILE A 203 -9.22 11.60 12.53
N PHE A 204 -9.13 10.80 13.59
CA PHE A 204 -9.74 11.13 14.89
C PHE A 204 -9.01 12.25 15.65
N THR A 205 -7.96 12.84 15.06
CA THR A 205 -7.24 14.00 15.61
C THR A 205 -7.94 15.33 15.32
N LEU A 206 -9.02 15.30 14.53
CA LEU A 206 -9.90 16.46 14.31
C LEU A 206 -10.56 16.89 15.63
N GLU A 207 -10.21 18.09 16.09
CA GLU A 207 -10.92 18.74 17.18
C GLU A 207 -12.20 19.42 16.66
N GLY A 208 -13.15 19.72 17.57
CA GLY A 208 -14.42 20.38 17.22
C GLY A 208 -14.28 21.78 16.61
N SER A 209 -13.08 22.38 16.65
CA SER A 209 -12.73 23.65 16.01
C SER A 209 -12.35 23.49 14.52
N GLY A 210 -12.20 22.26 14.01
CA GLY A 210 -11.71 21.97 12.66
C GLY A 210 -10.19 22.08 12.52
N ALA A 211 -9.47 22.49 13.56
CA ALA A 211 -8.02 22.45 13.63
C ALA A 211 -7.55 21.08 14.16
N VAL A 212 -6.35 20.69 13.74
CA VAL A 212 -5.74 19.42 14.16
C VAL A 212 -4.56 19.73 15.09
N ASP A 213 -4.58 19.18 16.31
CA ASP A 213 -3.42 19.25 17.19
C ASP A 213 -2.30 18.35 16.66
N MET A 214 -1.16 18.97 16.35
CA MET A 214 0.00 18.29 15.79
C MET A 214 0.57 17.23 16.74
N ASN A 215 0.48 17.43 18.07
CA ASN A 215 0.94 16.41 19.03
C ASN A 215 0.08 15.15 18.94
N SER A 216 -1.23 15.32 18.82
CA SER A 216 -2.18 14.22 18.61
C SER A 216 -1.93 13.46 17.30
N VAL A 217 -1.57 14.16 16.21
CA VAL A 217 -1.17 13.54 14.93
C VAL A 217 0.06 12.65 15.08
N TRP A 218 1.09 13.10 15.80
CA TRP A 218 2.28 12.29 16.03
C TRP A 218 1.96 11.03 16.84
N VAL A 219 1.18 11.17 17.92
CA VAL A 219 0.79 10.03 18.77
C VAL A 219 -0.01 9.02 17.98
N THR A 220 -1.02 9.46 17.22
CA THR A 220 -1.85 8.57 16.39
C THR A 220 -1.04 7.89 15.30
N ASN A 221 -0.13 8.60 14.62
CA ASN A 221 0.74 7.99 13.60
C ASN A 221 1.69 6.94 14.19
N ILE A 222 2.24 7.17 15.38
CA ILE A 222 3.08 6.18 16.09
C ILE A 222 2.24 4.95 16.45
N ILE A 223 1.03 5.13 16.98
CA ILE A 223 0.11 4.04 17.29
C ILE A 223 -0.24 3.24 16.02
N THR A 224 -0.57 3.92 14.93
CA THR A 224 -0.84 3.28 13.63
C THR A 224 0.35 2.47 13.15
N PHE A 225 1.58 3.00 13.26
CA PHE A 225 2.78 2.26 12.92
C PHE A 225 2.98 1.02 13.79
N LEU A 226 2.78 1.12 15.11
CA LEU A 226 2.88 -0.03 16.01
C LEU A 226 1.85 -1.11 15.68
N ILE A 227 0.60 -0.72 15.41
CA ILE A 227 -0.44 -1.65 14.97
C ILE A 227 -0.06 -2.30 13.63
N ALA A 228 0.42 -1.52 12.66
CA ALA A 228 0.88 -2.02 11.36
C ALA A 228 2.01 -3.05 11.51
N LEU A 229 2.96 -2.79 12.42
CA LEU A 229 4.08 -3.69 12.71
C LEU A 229 3.58 -4.99 13.32
N ILE A 230 2.68 -4.93 14.31
CA ILE A 230 2.08 -6.13 14.92
C ILE A 230 1.32 -6.94 13.87
N LEU A 231 0.49 -6.29 13.05
CA LEU A 231 -0.25 -6.95 11.99
C LEU A 231 0.67 -7.61 10.97
N ALA A 232 1.71 -6.91 10.52
CA ALA A 232 2.71 -7.46 9.60
C ALA A 232 3.42 -8.68 10.21
N ALA A 233 3.86 -8.59 11.46
CA ALA A 233 4.55 -9.68 12.14
C ALA A 233 3.64 -10.91 12.33
N VAL A 234 2.40 -10.70 12.80
CA VAL A 234 1.43 -11.78 13.02
C VAL A 234 1.03 -12.44 11.70
N THR A 235 0.66 -11.65 10.70
CA THR A 235 0.21 -12.18 9.41
C THR A 235 1.32 -12.90 8.67
N TRP A 236 2.56 -12.39 8.72
CA TRP A 236 3.72 -13.06 8.14
C TRP A 236 4.08 -14.35 8.88
N ALA A 237 4.04 -14.35 10.22
CA ALA A 237 4.28 -15.57 11.00
C ALA A 237 3.23 -16.64 10.71
N LEU A 238 1.96 -16.25 10.56
CA LEU A 238 0.88 -17.15 10.15
C LEU A 238 1.08 -17.66 8.72
N ALA A 239 1.49 -16.80 7.78
CA ALA A 239 1.77 -17.19 6.41
C ALA A 239 2.86 -18.26 6.34
N ILE A 240 3.99 -18.08 7.05
CA ILE A 240 5.08 -19.07 7.08
C ILE A 240 4.62 -20.40 7.71
N ARG A 241 3.89 -20.35 8.82
CA ARG A 241 3.48 -21.57 9.55
C ARG A 241 2.42 -22.37 8.81
N ARG A 242 1.53 -21.70 8.08
CA ARG A 242 0.37 -22.32 7.44
C ARG A 242 0.62 -22.66 5.98
N PHE A 243 1.73 -22.20 5.41
CA PHE A 243 2.13 -22.59 4.06
C PHE A 243 2.56 -24.05 4.04
N ASN A 244 1.79 -24.87 3.34
CA ASN A 244 2.12 -26.26 3.09
C ASN A 244 1.87 -26.56 1.60
N ARG A 245 2.91 -27.00 0.88
CA ARG A 245 2.85 -27.25 -0.57
C ARG A 245 1.74 -28.22 -0.94
N ASP A 246 1.61 -29.29 -0.17
CA ASP A 246 0.69 -30.40 -0.46
C ASP A 246 -0.77 -29.93 -0.41
N THR A 247 -1.09 -29.08 0.56
CA THR A 247 -2.44 -28.51 0.70
C THR A 247 -2.81 -27.53 -0.41
N MET A 248 -1.82 -26.92 -1.07
CA MET A 248 -2.09 -26.00 -2.19
C MET A 248 -2.32 -26.72 -3.51
N ILE A 249 -1.84 -27.96 -3.65
CA ILE A 249 -2.00 -28.81 -4.84
C ILE A 249 -3.31 -29.60 -4.75
N SER A 250 -3.72 -30.02 -3.55
CA SER A 250 -4.91 -30.85 -3.35
C SER A 250 -6.26 -30.10 -3.36
N MET A 251 -6.27 -28.77 -3.49
CA MET A 251 -7.48 -27.94 -3.54
C MET A 251 -7.87 -27.62 -4.98
#